data_AF-A0A086ZHB1-F1
#
_entry.id   AF-A0A086ZHB1-F1
#
_cell.length_a   1.000
_cell.length_b   1.000
_cell.length_c   1.000
_cell.angle_alpha   90.00
_cell.angle_beta   90.00
_cell.angle_gamma   90.00
#
_symmetry.space_group_name_H-M   'P 1'
#
loop_
_entity.id
_entity.type
_entity.pdbx_description
1 polymer ?
#
loop_
_entity_poly.entity_id
_entity_poly.type
_entity_poly.pdbx_seq_one_letter_code
_entity_poly.pdbx_strand_id
1 'polypeptide(L)'
;MGIPTEVDPDINSDDCYDGSDLPFDWPEELKEFTPSRPITKDQFIDFETDGKEPYPGYAEELADWKDRNDEFQRRVLEAQRGQAN
;
A
#
# COMPACT_ATOMS: atom_id res chain seq x y z
N MET A 1 2.42 4.67 18.47
CA MET A 1 3.69 5.02 17.78
C MET A 1 3.30 5.42 16.38
N GLY A 2 3.28 6.72 16.10
CA GLY A 2 2.89 7.27 14.80
C GLY A 2 4.09 7.34 13.88
N ILE A 3 3.88 7.05 12.60
CA ILE A 3 4.85 7.33 11.54
C ILE A 3 5.20 8.84 11.55
N PRO A 4 6.48 9.24 11.46
CA PRO A 4 6.83 10.64 11.34
C PRO A 4 6.42 11.13 9.95
N THR A 5 5.32 11.88 9.93
CA THR A 5 4.79 12.61 8.78
C THR A 5 5.58 13.91 8.61
N GLU A 6 6.80 13.83 8.07
CA GLU A 6 7.41 15.01 7.44
C GLU A 6 7.10 14.93 5.94
N VAL A 7 5.82 15.12 5.64
CA VAL A 7 5.33 15.40 4.30
C VAL A 7 5.51 16.90 4.08
N ASP A 8 6.28 17.25 3.05
CA ASP A 8 6.32 18.62 2.55
C ASP A 8 4.88 19.14 2.37
N PRO A 9 4.54 20.34 2.87
CA PRO A 9 3.16 20.84 2.93
C PRO A 9 2.58 21.19 1.54
N ASP A 10 3.34 20.99 0.47
CA ASP A 10 2.89 21.22 -0.92
C ASP A 10 2.40 19.92 -1.61
N ILE A 11 2.56 18.75 -0.98
CA ILE A 11 1.98 17.52 -1.52
C ILE A 11 0.53 17.46 -1.05
N ASN A 12 -0.34 18.04 -1.88
CA ASN A 12 -1.78 17.91 -1.76
C ASN A 12 -2.12 16.43 -1.59
N SER A 13 -2.83 16.07 -0.51
CA SER A 13 -3.29 14.70 -0.26
C SER A 13 -4.27 14.18 -1.33
N ASP A 14 -4.64 15.03 -2.31
CA ASP A 14 -5.44 14.72 -3.50
C ASP A 14 -4.58 14.42 -4.74
N ASP A 15 -3.27 14.70 -4.68
CA ASP A 15 -2.26 14.28 -5.68
C ASP A 15 -1.75 12.90 -5.26
N CYS A 16 -2.67 11.95 -5.24
CA CYS A 16 -2.36 10.53 -5.13
C CYS A 16 -1.43 10.20 -6.31
N TYR A 17 -0.10 10.22 -6.09
CA TYR A 17 0.95 9.75 -7.01
C TYR A 17 0.35 9.13 -8.29
N ASP A 18 0.07 9.96 -9.29
CA ASP A 18 -0.33 9.44 -10.59
C ASP A 18 0.86 8.59 -11.03
N GLY A 19 0.66 7.28 -11.23
CA GLY A 19 1.73 6.30 -11.41
C GLY A 19 2.70 6.63 -12.56
N SER A 20 2.42 7.68 -13.33
CA SER A 20 3.26 8.30 -14.35
C SER A 20 4.54 8.98 -13.84
N ASP A 21 4.65 9.35 -12.56
CA ASP A 21 5.88 9.97 -11.99
C ASP A 21 6.80 8.95 -11.28
N LEU A 22 6.43 7.67 -11.30
CA LEU A 22 7.24 6.64 -10.68
C LEU A 22 8.43 6.25 -11.58
N PRO A 23 9.63 6.01 -11.00
CA PRO A 23 10.80 5.58 -11.75
C PRO A 23 10.63 4.19 -12.41
N PHE A 24 9.57 3.46 -12.05
CA PHE A 24 9.21 2.15 -12.59
C PHE A 24 7.69 2.04 -12.70
N ASP A 25 7.20 1.22 -13.64
CA ASP A 25 5.80 0.83 -13.71
C ASP A 25 5.34 0.21 -12.39
N TRP A 26 4.26 0.77 -11.82
CA TRP A 26 3.59 0.17 -10.66
C TRP A 26 2.85 -1.10 -11.09
N PRO A 27 3.24 -2.29 -10.59
CA PRO A 27 2.53 -3.53 -10.88
C PRO A 27 1.05 -3.44 -10.47
N GLU A 28 0.12 -3.84 -11.35
CA GLU A 28 -1.33 -3.75 -11.07
C GLU A 28 -1.72 -4.48 -9.78
N GLU A 29 -1.07 -5.62 -9.50
CA GLU A 29 -1.28 -6.42 -8.28
C GLU A 29 -0.88 -5.70 -6.98
N LEU A 30 -0.04 -4.65 -7.07
CA LEU A 30 0.39 -3.85 -5.92
C LEU A 30 -0.40 -2.53 -5.80
N LYS A 31 -1.19 -2.15 -6.81
CA LYS A 31 -1.98 -0.91 -6.77
C LYS A 31 -3.12 -1.02 -5.77
N GLU A 32 -3.76 -2.19 -5.70
CA GLU A 32 -4.87 -2.46 -4.78
C GLU A 32 -4.77 -3.90 -4.27
N PHE A 33 -5.01 -4.08 -2.97
CA PHE A 33 -5.08 -5.42 -2.38
C PHE A 33 -6.30 -6.17 -2.89
N THR A 34 -6.07 -7.23 -3.66
CA THR A 34 -7.14 -8.13 -4.14
C THR A 34 -7.10 -9.44 -3.36
N PRO A 35 -8.04 -9.70 -2.42
CA PRO A 35 -8.05 -10.94 -1.67
C PRO A 35 -8.35 -12.15 -2.56
N SER A 36 -7.76 -13.32 -2.25
CA SER A 36 -8.02 -14.56 -3.01
C SER A 36 -9.47 -15.03 -2.95
N ARG A 37 -10.23 -14.58 -1.94
CA ARG A 37 -11.66 -14.88 -1.80
C ARG A 37 -12.46 -13.59 -1.71
N PRO A 38 -13.67 -13.57 -2.30
CA PRO A 38 -14.55 -12.42 -2.16
C PRO A 38 -14.92 -12.23 -0.69
N ILE A 39 -14.72 -11.01 -0.19
CA ILE A 39 -15.13 -10.58 1.14
C ILE A 39 -16.30 -9.62 1.01
N THR A 40 -17.19 -9.60 1.99
CA THR A 40 -18.23 -8.57 2.07
C THR A 40 -17.69 -7.33 2.78
N LYS A 41 -18.36 -6.19 2.59
CA LYS A 41 -18.01 -4.95 3.28
C LYS A 41 -18.08 -5.09 4.80
N ASP A 42 -19.08 -5.78 5.34
CA ASP A 42 -19.18 -6.05 6.78
C ASP A 42 -17.99 -6.87 7.28
N GLN A 43 -17.56 -7.90 6.54
CA GLN A 43 -16.40 -8.71 6.92
C GLN A 43 -15.10 -7.91 6.89
N PHE A 44 -14.97 -6.97 5.94
CA PHE A 44 -13.85 -6.04 5.91
C PHE A 44 -13.85 -5.11 7.13
N ILE A 45 -15.03 -4.58 7.51
CA ILE A 45 -15.18 -3.72 8.69
C ILE A 45 -14.89 -4.50 9.99
N ASP A 46 -15.40 -5.73 10.11
CA ASP A 46 -15.11 -6.65 11.24
C ASP A 46 -13.60 -6.92 11.35
N PHE A 47 -12.92 -7.06 10.21
CA PHE A 47 -11.47 -7.22 10.19
C PHE A 47 -10.73 -5.96 10.64
N GLU A 48 -11.10 -4.78 10.12
CA GLU A 48 -10.46 -3.51 10.49
C GLU A 48 -10.74 -3.10 11.95
N THR A 49 -11.93 -3.40 12.47
CA THR A 49 -12.38 -2.94 13.78
C THR A 49 -12.04 -3.93 14.89
N ASP A 50 -12.30 -5.22 14.67
CA ASP A 50 -12.20 -6.27 15.68
C ASP A 50 -11.06 -7.26 15.40
N GLY A 51 -10.33 -7.10 14.29
CA GLY A 51 -9.26 -8.02 13.89
C GLY A 51 -9.77 -9.39 13.48
N LYS A 52 -11.08 -9.52 13.19
CA LYS A 52 -11.70 -10.79 12.84
C LYS A 52 -11.47 -11.09 11.37
N GLU A 53 -10.68 -12.12 11.09
CA GLU A 53 -10.41 -12.50 9.71
C GLU A 53 -11.71 -12.90 8.97
N PRO A 54 -11.94 -12.37 7.76
CA PRO A 54 -13.10 -12.72 6.93
C PRO A 54 -13.08 -14.21 6.57
N TYR A 55 -11.88 -14.76 6.40
CA TYR A 55 -11.62 -16.17 6.19
C TYR A 55 -10.17 -16.49 6.64
N PRO A 56 -9.86 -17.75 6.99
CA PRO A 56 -8.53 -18.11 7.47
C PRO A 56 -7.46 -17.85 6.40
N GLY A 57 -6.43 -17.10 6.76
CA GLY A 57 -5.31 -16.74 5.89
C GLY A 57 -5.45 -15.37 5.22
N TYR A 58 -6.56 -14.65 5.42
CA TYR A 58 -6.73 -13.30 4.90
C TYR A 58 -5.67 -12.33 5.42
N ALA A 59 -5.32 -12.42 6.71
CA ALA A 59 -4.30 -11.56 7.29
C ALA A 59 -2.90 -11.87 6.69
N GLU A 60 -2.63 -13.13 6.37
CA GLU A 60 -1.38 -13.55 5.73
C GLU A 60 -1.27 -13.01 4.30
N GLU A 61 -2.35 -13.10 3.52
CA GLU A 61 -2.41 -12.52 2.16
C GLU A 61 -2.22 -11.01 2.19
N LEU A 62 -2.87 -10.33 3.13
CA LEU A 62 -2.72 -8.89 3.29
C LEU A 62 -1.29 -8.53 3.71
N ALA A 63 -0.65 -9.33 4.56
CA ALA A 63 0.73 -9.14 4.97
C ALA A 63 1.70 -9.34 3.80
N ASP A 64 1.52 -10.37 2.98
CA ASP A 64 2.32 -10.63 1.79
C ASP A 64 2.22 -9.47 0.79
N TRP A 65 0.98 -9.01 0.51
CA TRP A 65 0.77 -7.86 -0.37
C TRP A 65 1.43 -6.59 0.19
N LYS A 66 1.31 -6.34 1.50
CA LYS A 66 1.96 -5.20 2.15
C LYS A 66 3.48 -5.26 2.07
N ASP A 67 4.07 -6.44 2.26
CA ASP A 67 5.52 -6.63 2.17
C ASP A 67 6.03 -6.34 0.75
N ARG A 68 5.35 -6.89 -0.27
CA ARG A 68 5.69 -6.65 -1.69
C ARG A 68 5.49 -5.19 -2.08
N ASN A 69 4.45 -4.54 -1.57
CA ASN A 69 4.20 -3.12 -1.81
C ASN A 69 5.25 -2.24 -1.12
N ASP A 70 5.64 -2.54 0.12
CA ASP A 70 6.69 -1.82 0.85
C ASP A 70 8.06 -1.98 0.15
N GLU A 71 8.38 -3.17 -0.36
CA GLU A 71 9.58 -3.38 -1.17
C GLU A 71 9.57 -2.50 -2.42
N PHE A 72 8.44 -2.45 -3.15
CA PHE A 72 8.30 -1.59 -4.32
C PHE A 72 8.48 -0.11 -3.96
N GLN A 73 7.83 0.36 -2.89
CA GLN A 73 7.96 1.74 -2.41
C GLN A 73 9.40 2.08 -2.01
N ARG A 74 10.12 1.16 -1.34
CA ARG A 74 11.54 1.34 -1.02
C ARG A 74 12.40 1.51 -2.28
N ARG A 75 12.14 0.71 -3.32
CA ARG A 75 12.86 0.80 -4.60
C ARG A 75 12.57 2.13 -5.29
N VAL A 76 11.33 2.59 -5.27
CA VAL A 76 10.92 3.90 -5.80
C VAL A 76 11.69 5.03 -5.10
N LEU A 77 11.69 5.03 -3.77
CA LEU A 77 12.40 6.03 -2.96
C LEU A 77 13.90 6.02 -3.23
N GLU A 78 14.52 4.84 -3.36
CA GLU A 78 15.94 4.71 -3.67
C GLU A 78 16.27 5.27 -5.07
N ALA A 79 15.45 4.97 -6.08
CA ALA A 79 15.63 5.50 -7.42
C ALA A 79 15.42 7.01 -7.52
N GLN A 80 14.40 7.55 -6.84
CA GLN A 80 14.18 9.00 -6.77
C GLN A 80 15.34 9.70 -6.06
N ARG A 81 15.87 9.11 -4.97
CA ARG A 81 17.06 9.63 -4.27
C ARG A 81 18.32 9.61 -5.13
N GLY A 82 18.45 8.63 -6.03
CA GLY A 82 19.55 8.53 -6.99
C GLY A 82 19.47 9.52 -8.16
N GLN A 83 18.30 10.09 -8.44
CA GLN A 83 18.11 11.10 -9.49
C GLN A 83 18.30 12.55 -9.00
N ALA A 84 18.40 12.77 -7.69
CA ALA A 84 18.58 14.10 -7.08
C ALA A 84 20.06 14.55 -6.95
N ASN A 85 21.00 13.92 -7.66
CA ASN A 85 22.44 14.22 -7.62
C ASN A 85 23.03 14.47 -9.01
#